data_AF-A0A1I4GPW3-F1
#
_entry.id   AF-A0A1I4GPW3-F1
#
_cell.length_a   1.000
_cell.length_b   1.000
_cell.length_c   1.000
_cell.angle_alpha   90.00
_cell.angle_beta   90.00
_cell.angle_gamma   90.00
#
_symmetry.space_group_name_H-M   'P 1'
#
loop_
_entity.id
_entity.type
_entity.pdbx_description
1 polymer ?
#
loop_
_entity_poly.entity_id
_entity_poly.type
_entity_poly.pdbx_seq_one_letter_code
_entity_poly.pdbx_strand_id
1 'polypeptide(L)'
;MEFICRFHDGEALSEARERLRKKGIPSFAPEVEPRKMGSQWALFVYLPEQADDARRLLRDPDHEPAVRVDATAFETAIEQAKAAPFDASFVRRITIVGAVVVAGFLALMYLRSLWT
;
A
#
# COMPACT_ATOMS: atom_id res chain seq x y z
N MET A 1 3.70 1.51 -7.61
CA MET A 1 4.65 0.45 -7.21
C MET A 1 5.30 -0.12 -8.44
N GLU A 2 6.62 -0.30 -8.41
CA GLU A 2 7.38 -0.88 -9.52
C GLU A 2 8.36 -1.95 -9.01
N PHE A 3 8.50 -3.02 -9.79
CA PHE A 3 9.42 -4.11 -9.49
C PHE A 3 10.87 -3.72 -9.83
N ILE A 4 11.79 -4.02 -8.91
CA ILE A 4 13.22 -3.73 -9.07
C ILE A 4 14.01 -4.99 -9.38
N CYS A 5 14.02 -5.95 -8.46
CA CYS A 5 14.79 -7.19 -8.59
C CYS A 5 14.32 -8.26 -7.58
N ARG A 6 14.90 -9.45 -7.66
CA ARG A 6 14.68 -10.54 -6.69
C ARG A 6 15.94 -10.76 -5.85
N PHE A 7 15.71 -11.15 -4.61
CA PHE A 7 16.74 -11.59 -3.67
C PHE A 7 16.47 -13.05 -3.27
N HIS A 8 17.55 -13.81 -3.16
CA HIS A 8 17.56 -15.19 -2.65
C HIS A 8 18.19 -15.29 -1.26
N ASP A 9 18.74 -14.18 -0.77
CA ASP A 9 19.35 -14.03 0.55
C ASP A 9 18.66 -12.88 1.30
N GLY A 10 18.20 -13.19 2.50
CA GLY A 10 17.50 -12.26 3.37
C GLY A 10 18.42 -11.17 3.92
N GLU A 11 19.71 -11.46 4.13
CA GLU A 11 20.67 -10.45 4.60
C GLU A 11 20.94 -9.41 3.50
N ALA A 12 21.25 -9.85 2.29
CA ALA A 12 21.41 -8.97 1.13
C ALA A 12 20.16 -8.11 0.86
N LEU A 13 18.96 -8.68 1.02
CA LEU A 13 17.71 -7.93 0.91
C LEU A 13 17.61 -6.86 2.00
N SER A 14 17.87 -7.22 3.25
CA SER A 14 17.79 -6.30 4.39
C SER A 14 18.73 -5.11 4.21
N GLU A 15 19.97 -5.38 3.80
CA GLU A 15 20.96 -4.34 3.55
C GLU A 15 20.56 -3.43 2.38
N ALA A 16 20.05 -4.00 1.28
CA ALA A 16 19.56 -3.24 0.14
C ALA A 16 18.39 -2.33 0.52
N ARG A 17 17.45 -2.82 1.33
CA ARG A 17 16.30 -2.04 1.82
C ARG A 17 16.74 -0.92 2.76
N GLU A 18 17.69 -1.20 3.65
CA GLU A 18 18.23 -0.18 4.54
C GLU A 18 18.97 0.93 3.77
N ARG A 19 19.71 0.58 2.72
CA ARG A 19 20.34 1.55 1.81
C ARG A 19 19.31 2.43 1.12
N LEU A 20 18.26 1.83 0.55
CA LEU A 20 17.15 2.57 -0.08
C LEU A 20 16.45 3.49 0.91
N ARG A 21 16.15 3.00 2.12
CA ARG A 21 15.52 3.77 3.19
C ARG A 21 16.35 4.99 3.59
N LYS A 22 17.65 4.81 3.81
CA LYS A 22 18.58 5.91 4.17
C LYS A 22 18.62 7.01 3.11
N LYS A 23 18.44 6.65 1.84
CA LYS A 23 18.41 7.61 0.72
C LYS A 23 17.00 8.14 0.42
N GLY A 24 16.01 7.76 1.21
CA GLY A 24 14.64 8.26 1.11
C GLY A 24 13.80 7.58 0.02
N ILE A 25 14.08 6.31 -0.26
CA ILE A 25 13.30 5.48 -1.20
C ILE A 25 12.56 4.41 -0.39
N PRO A 26 11.24 4.55 -0.17
CA PRO A 26 10.44 3.56 0.52
C PRO A 26 10.31 2.30 -0.33
N SER A 27 10.43 1.14 0.32
CA SER A 27 10.48 -0.15 -0.38
C SER A 27 9.62 -1.23 0.28
N PHE A 28 9.09 -2.11 -0.56
CA PHE A 28 8.28 -3.26 -0.14
C PHE A 28 8.90 -4.54 -0.67
N ALA A 29 9.02 -5.56 0.18
CA ALA A 29 9.64 -6.82 -0.20
C ALA A 29 8.88 -8.04 0.36
N PRO A 30 7.82 -8.51 -0.34
CA PRO A 30 7.13 -9.72 0.03
C PRO A 30 7.98 -10.96 -0.29
N GLU A 31 7.87 -11.98 0.57
CA GLU A 31 8.34 -13.33 0.26
C GLU A 31 7.38 -13.96 -0.76
N VAL A 32 7.92 -14.47 -1.87
CA VAL A 32 7.13 -14.94 -3.01
C VAL A 32 6.98 -16.47 -3.03
N GLU A 33 7.96 -17.21 -2.48
CA GLU A 33 7.92 -18.67 -2.46
C GLU A 33 8.59 -19.26 -1.19
N PRO A 34 7.80 -19.77 -0.23
CA PRO A 34 8.34 -20.22 1.06
C PRO A 34 8.68 -21.72 1.16
N ARG A 35 8.46 -22.57 0.13
CA ARG A 35 8.27 -24.02 0.42
C ARG A 35 9.05 -25.08 -0.37
N LYS A 36 9.69 -24.82 -1.52
CA LYS A 36 10.39 -25.90 -2.25
C LYS A 36 11.72 -25.55 -2.92
N MET A 37 12.11 -24.27 -3.06
CA MET A 37 13.30 -23.86 -3.84
C MET A 37 14.20 -22.81 -3.16
N GLY A 38 14.07 -22.67 -1.84
CA GLY A 38 14.72 -21.61 -1.06
C GLY A 38 13.87 -20.34 -1.00
N SER A 39 14.00 -19.56 0.07
CA SER A 39 13.24 -18.32 0.25
C SER A 39 13.64 -17.31 -0.84
N GLN A 40 12.63 -16.74 -1.48
CA GLN A 40 12.80 -15.69 -2.48
C GLN A 40 11.94 -14.49 -2.13
N TRP A 41 12.53 -13.31 -2.26
CA TRP A 41 11.86 -12.04 -2.05
C TRP A 41 11.90 -11.21 -3.32
N ALA A 42 10.78 -10.55 -3.64
CA ALA A 42 10.73 -9.60 -4.74
C ALA A 42 10.77 -8.19 -4.15
N LEU A 43 11.76 -7.38 -4.56
CA LEU A 43 11.89 -6.00 -4.11
C LEU A 43 11.10 -5.07 -5.03
N PHE A 44 10.24 -4.25 -4.43
CA PHE A 44 9.45 -3.21 -5.07
C PHE A 44 9.73 -1.85 -4.45
N VAL A 45 9.58 -0.80 -5.24
CA VAL A 45 9.55 0.59 -4.77
C VAL A 45 8.11 1.09 -4.84
N TYR A 46 7.69 1.88 -3.85
CA TYR A 46 6.32 2.41 -3.80
C TYR A 46 6.05 3.42 -4.93
N LEU A 47 6.99 4.35 -5.15
CA LEU A 47 6.92 5.43 -6.12
C LEU A 47 7.64 5.05 -7.43
N PRO A 48 6.93 4.91 -8.57
CA PRO A 48 7.56 4.57 -9.86
C PRO A 48 8.66 5.55 -10.28
N GLU A 49 8.52 6.83 -9.92
CA GLU A 49 9.48 7.89 -10.24
C GLU A 49 10.85 7.65 -9.60
N GLN A 50 10.91 6.86 -8.52
CA GLN A 50 12.14 6.49 -7.82
C GLN A 50 12.70 5.14 -8.28
N ALA A 51 12.06 4.43 -9.22
CA ALA A 51 12.44 3.07 -9.59
C ALA A 51 13.84 3.02 -10.25
N ASP A 52 14.14 3.97 -11.13
CA ASP A 52 15.46 4.04 -11.77
C ASP A 52 16.56 4.45 -10.80
N ASP A 53 16.26 5.38 -9.90
CA ASP A 53 17.18 5.76 -8.82
C ASP A 53 17.45 4.59 -7.88
N ALA A 54 16.43 3.79 -7.56
CA ALA A 54 16.60 2.59 -6.76
C ALA A 54 17.50 1.57 -7.46
N ARG A 55 17.30 1.33 -8.76
CA ARG A 55 18.16 0.43 -9.55
C ARG A 55 19.62 0.90 -9.59
N ARG A 56 19.83 2.22 -9.72
CA ARG A 56 21.17 2.81 -9.69
C ARG A 56 21.79 2.69 -8.30
N LEU A 57 21.05 2.99 -7.25
CA LEU A 57 21.53 2.90 -5.87
C LEU A 57 21.95 1.48 -5.46
N LEU A 58 21.27 0.46 -5.98
CA LEU A 58 21.65 -0.93 -5.74
C LEU A 58 22.99 -1.32 -6.40
N ARG A 59 23.41 -0.60 -7.44
CA ARG A 59 24.67 -0.81 -8.15
C ARG A 59 25.77 0.15 -7.68
N ASP A 60 25.40 1.38 -7.37
CA ASP A 60 26.27 2.47 -6.95
C ASP A 60 25.73 3.07 -5.63
N PRO A 61 26.35 2.76 -4.48
CA PRO A 61 25.91 3.24 -3.17
C PRO A 61 25.92 4.76 -3.02
N ASP A 62 26.74 5.46 -3.81
CA ASP A 62 26.93 6.90 -3.71
C ASP A 62 25.90 7.69 -4.52
N HIS A 63 25.10 7.00 -5.36
CA HIS A 63 24.04 7.63 -6.13
C HIS A 63 23.11 8.47 -5.24
N GLU A 64 22.75 9.64 -5.75
CA GLU A 64 21.82 10.56 -5.12
C GLU A 64 20.48 10.50 -5.84
N PRO A 65 19.38 10.08 -5.17
CA PRO A 65 18.06 10.08 -5.78
C PRO A 65 17.60 11.50 -6.09
N ALA A 66 16.93 11.67 -7.22
CA ALA A 66 16.36 12.95 -7.63
C ALA A 66 15.18 13.35 -6.73
N VAL A 67 14.41 12.36 -6.27
CA VAL A 67 13.29 12.55 -5.35
C VAL A 67 13.58 11.77 -4.08
N ARG A 68 13.52 12.45 -2.94
CA ARG A 68 13.70 11.86 -1.60
C ARG A 68 12.45 12.09 -0.79
N VAL A 69 11.98 11.04 -0.13
CA VAL A 69 10.88 11.12 0.84
C VAL A 69 11.35 10.55 2.17
N ASP A 70 10.66 10.90 3.26
CA ASP A 70 10.86 10.19 4.53
C ASP A 70 10.32 8.75 4.38
N ALA A 71 11.21 7.84 4.00
CA ALA A 71 10.87 6.46 3.75
C ALA A 71 10.30 5.76 4.99
N THR A 72 10.77 6.11 6.19
CA THR A 72 10.31 5.52 7.44
C THR A 72 8.89 5.97 7.78
N ALA A 73 8.63 7.28 7.69
CA ALA A 73 7.29 7.80 7.89
C ALA A 73 6.31 7.25 6.84
N PHE A 74 6.75 7.13 5.59
CA PHE A 74 5.95 6.58 4.50
C PHE A 74 5.61 5.10 4.74
N GLU A 75 6.60 4.26 5.01
CA GLU A 75 6.41 2.83 5.30
C GLU A 75 5.47 2.63 6.50
N THR A 76 5.64 3.43 7.55
CA THR A 76 4.77 3.41 8.74
C THR A 76 3.33 3.78 8.42
N ALA A 77 3.12 4.84 7.63
CA ALA A 77 1.78 5.27 7.22
C ALA A 77 1.07 4.22 6.37
N ILE A 78 1.81 3.52 5.48
CA ILE A 78 1.26 2.43 4.68
C ILE A 78 0.86 1.24 5.56
N GLU A 79 1.71 0.84 6.51
CA GLU A 79 1.38 -0.27 7.42
C GLU A 79 0.19 0.08 8.32
N GLN A 80 0.10 1.33 8.80
CA GLN A 80 -1.08 1.81 9.51
C GLN A 80 -2.34 1.82 8.63
N ALA A 81 -2.24 2.22 7.37
CA ALA A 81 -3.37 2.19 6.43
C ALA A 81 -3.83 0.77 6.10
N LYS A 82 -2.91 -0.21 6.04
CA LYS A 82 -3.26 -1.64 5.89
C LYS A 82 -3.87 -2.24 7.16
N ALA A 83 -3.36 -1.84 8.32
CA ALA A 83 -3.82 -2.31 9.62
C ALA A 83 -5.10 -1.62 10.08
N ALA A 84 -5.42 -0.44 9.55
CA ALA A 84 -6.69 0.22 9.76
C ALA A 84 -7.79 -0.70 9.24
N PRO A 85 -8.65 -1.25 10.11
CA PRO A 85 -9.85 -1.92 9.65
C PRO A 85 -10.61 -0.89 8.83
N PHE A 86 -11.07 -1.25 7.63
CA PHE A 86 -12.13 -0.48 6.96
C PHE A 86 -13.17 -0.16 8.02
N ASP A 87 -13.19 1.09 8.44
CA ASP A 87 -13.66 1.48 9.76
C ASP A 87 -15.10 0.97 9.87
N ALA A 88 -15.35 -0.03 10.72
CA ALA A 88 -16.68 -0.65 10.82
C ALA A 88 -17.75 0.42 11.13
N SER A 89 -17.31 1.54 11.71
CA SER A 89 -18.08 2.75 11.91
C SER A 89 -18.49 3.46 10.60
N PHE A 90 -17.63 3.48 9.58
CA PHE A 90 -17.89 4.05 8.25
C PHE A 90 -18.91 3.21 7.48
N VAL A 91 -18.73 1.89 7.44
CA VAL A 91 -19.69 0.96 6.81
C VAL A 91 -21.05 1.06 7.51
N ARG A 92 -21.07 1.06 8.85
CA ARG A 92 -22.31 1.23 9.63
C ARG A 92 -23.02 2.54 9.33
N ARG A 93 -22.29 3.66 9.21
CA ARG A 93 -22.87 4.97 8.85
C ARG A 93 -23.49 4.95 7.46
N ILE A 94 -22.80 4.40 6.46
CA ILE A 94 -23.34 4.26 5.10
C ILE A 94 -24.61 3.40 5.10
N THR A 95 -24.61 2.28 5.81
CA THR A 95 -25.79 1.40 5.90
C THR A 95 -26.98 2.09 6.56
N ILE A 96 -26.77 2.85 7.63
CA ILE A 96 -27.85 3.61 8.31
C ILE A 96 -28.43 4.67 7.36
N VAL A 97 -27.57 5.46 6.72
CA VAL A 97 -28.01 6.50 5.77
C VAL A 97 -28.78 5.87 4.60
N GLY A 98 -28.26 4.79 4.02
CA GLY A 98 -28.93 4.05 2.96
C GLY A 98 -30.31 3.53 3.38
N ALA A 99 -30.42 2.94 4.56
CA ALA A 99 -31.69 2.43 5.09
C ALA A 99 -32.74 3.55 5.28
N VAL A 100 -32.32 4.72 5.79
CA VAL A 100 -33.22 5.87 5.97
C VAL A 100 -33.72 6.40 4.63
N VAL A 101 -32.84 6.52 3.63
CA VAL A 101 -33.23 6.99 2.28
C VAL A 101 -34.21 6.01 1.64
N VAL A 102 -33.95 4.71 1.70
CA VAL A 102 -34.84 3.68 1.14
C VAL A 102 -36.20 3.68 1.85
N ALA A 103 -36.22 3.74 3.18
CA ALA A 103 -37.47 3.79 3.94
C ALA A 103 -38.28 5.07 3.63
N GLY A 104 -37.61 6.23 3.54
CA GLY A 104 -38.26 7.48 3.16
C GLY A 104 -38.84 7.44 1.74
N PHE A 105 -38.10 6.85 0.79
CA PHE A 105 -38.58 6.68 -0.58
C PHE A 105 -39.80 5.76 -0.65
N LEU A 106 -39.79 4.63 0.06
CA LEU A 106 -40.93 3.72 0.14
C LEU A 106 -42.16 4.38 0.80
N ALA A 107 -41.96 5.17 1.85
CA ALA A 107 -43.04 5.92 2.50
C ALA A 107 -43.67 6.94 1.54
N LEU A 108 -42.85 7.65 0.76
CA LEU A 108 -43.33 8.59 -0.27
C LEU A 108 -44.10 7.88 -1.39
N MET A 109 -43.62 6.72 -1.85
CA MET A 109 -44.34 5.91 -2.83
C MET A 109 -45.68 5.44 -2.30
N TYR A 110 -45.73 4.98 -1.04
CA TYR A 110 -46.96 4.54 -0.40
C TYR A 110 -47.97 5.68 -0.26
N LEU A 111 -47.53 6.85 0.21
CA LEU A 111 -48.37 8.05 0.27
C LEU A 111 -48.90 8.44 -1.11
N ARG A 112 -48.05 8.44 -2.14
CA ARG A 112 -48.50 8.71 -3.52
C ARG A 112 -49.58 7.71 -3.97
N SER A 113 -49.40 6.43 -3.68
CA SER A 113 -50.35 5.37 -4.04
C SER A 113 -51.71 5.50 -3.35
N LEU A 114 -51.79 6.13 -2.17
CA LEU A 114 -53.05 6.39 -1.46
C LEU A 114 -53.84 7.57 -2.04
N TRP A 115 -53.16 8.46 -2.76
CA TRP A 115 -53.72 9.68 -3.33
C TRP A 115 -54.02 9.55 -4.84
N THR A 116 -53.74 8.38 -5.42
CA THR A 116 -54.04 8.04 -6.82
C THR A 116 -55.16 7.03 -6.86
#